data_AF-A0A2G8SFM0-F1
#
_entry.id   AF-A0A2G8SFM0-F1
#
_cell.length_a   1.000
_cell.length_b   1.000
_cell.length_c   1.000
_cell.angle_alpha   90.00
_cell.angle_beta   90.00
_cell.angle_gamma   90.00
#
_symmetry.space_group_name_H-M   'P 1'
#
loop_
_entity.id
_entity.type
_entity.pdbx_description
1 polymer ?
#
loop_
_entity_poly.entity_id
_entity_poly.type
_entity_poly.pdbx_seq_one_letter_code
_entity_poly.pdbx_strand_id
1 'polypeptide(L)'
;MEHVSGPLPRIFFHSTCPHQPRRALRKDTCLYIVPGSHKSPRTPGQRALSSTLDAPENPLDMPGAIRVTLQPGETVFYNNNILHCATYDEHEERITLHACMGEVRGGPSRARNILQHGLGWMKEDRFKETLDERGQRMLERIVRLQESVGKVGYSLANE
;
A
#
# COMPACT_ATOMS: atom_id res chain seq x y z
N MET A 1 8.11 8.59 -10.86
CA MET A 1 8.55 7.26 -11.33
C MET A 1 9.85 6.98 -10.60
N GLU A 2 9.77 6.41 -9.40
CA GLU A 2 10.99 6.05 -8.65
C GLU A 2 11.40 4.64 -9.08
N HIS A 3 12.55 4.54 -9.72
CA HIS A 3 13.27 3.28 -9.88
C HIS A 3 13.79 2.87 -8.50
N VAL A 4 13.22 1.82 -7.92
CA VAL A 4 13.76 1.20 -6.70
C VAL A 4 14.40 -0.12 -7.11
N SER A 5 15.70 -0.06 -7.37
CA SER A 5 16.58 -1.23 -7.56
C SER A 5 17.13 -1.66 -6.19
N GLY A 6 16.71 -2.82 -5.68
CA GLY A 6 17.28 -3.44 -4.48
C GLY A 6 16.44 -4.63 -3.98
N PRO A 7 17.06 -5.72 -3.49
CA PRO A 7 16.36 -6.93 -3.09
C PRO A 7 15.88 -6.77 -1.64
N LEU A 8 14.68 -6.20 -1.43
CA LEU A 8 14.02 -6.30 -0.14
C LEU A 8 12.51 -6.46 -0.37
N PRO A 9 11.92 -7.61 0.00
CA PRO A 9 10.47 -7.75 0.10
C PRO A 9 10.00 -6.81 1.20
N ARG A 10 9.55 -5.61 0.82
CA ARG A 10 8.97 -4.67 1.79
C ARG A 10 7.56 -5.14 2.14
N ILE A 11 7.40 -5.65 3.35
CA ILE A 11 6.10 -5.92 3.93
C ILE A 11 5.47 -4.57 4.31
N PHE A 12 4.44 -4.15 3.57
CA PHE A 12 3.66 -2.97 3.90
C PHE A 12 2.48 -3.37 4.80
N PHE A 13 2.58 -3.11 6.10
CA PHE A 13 1.44 -3.15 7.01
C PHE A 13 1.01 -1.71 7.32
N HIS A 14 -0.10 -1.26 6.71
CA HIS A 14 -0.64 0.08 6.95
C HIS A 14 -2.13 -0.04 7.29
N SER A 15 -2.58 0.55 8.39
CA SER A 15 -3.83 0.14 9.05
C SER A 15 -5.10 0.93 8.73
N THR A 16 -5.14 1.87 7.77
CA THR A 16 -6.34 2.76 7.70
C THR A 16 -6.80 3.24 6.32
N CYS A 17 -6.36 2.64 5.21
CA CYS A 17 -6.96 2.90 3.87
C CYS A 17 -7.94 1.76 3.52
N PRO A 18 -9.26 2.00 3.39
CA PRO A 18 -10.23 0.91 3.25
C PRO A 18 -10.06 0.10 1.96
N HIS A 19 -9.52 0.71 0.89
CA HIS A 19 -9.30 0.02 -0.38
C HIS A 19 -8.01 0.48 -1.05
N GLN A 20 -7.17 -0.48 -1.41
CA GLN A 20 -5.94 -0.30 -2.16
C GLN A 20 -6.10 -0.96 -3.54
N PRO A 21 -6.42 -0.20 -4.61
CA PRO A 21 -6.37 -0.73 -5.97
C PRO A 21 -4.93 -1.02 -6.39
N ARG A 22 -4.72 -2.22 -6.93
CA ARG A 22 -3.48 -2.59 -7.63
C ARG A 22 -3.85 -3.10 -9.02
N ARG A 23 -3.37 -2.41 -10.05
CA ARG A 23 -3.56 -2.80 -11.45
C ARG A 23 -2.26 -3.29 -12.06
N ALA A 24 -2.32 -4.44 -12.71
CA ALA A 24 -1.18 -5.04 -13.39
C ALA A 24 -1.08 -4.50 -14.83
N LEU A 25 0.08 -3.98 -15.23
CA LEU A 25 0.37 -3.58 -16.62
C LEU A 25 1.15 -4.67 -17.38
N ARG A 26 1.79 -5.55 -16.62
CA ARG A 26 2.35 -6.84 -17.04
C ARG A 26 1.71 -7.94 -16.22
N LYS A 27 1.95 -9.20 -16.57
CA LYS A 27 1.56 -10.33 -15.73
C LYS A 27 2.23 -10.17 -14.36
N ASP A 28 1.46 -10.24 -13.28
CA ASP A 28 1.95 -10.07 -11.92
C ASP A 28 1.65 -11.32 -11.09
N THR A 29 2.69 -12.07 -10.73
CA THR A 29 2.62 -13.29 -9.89
C THR A 29 3.13 -13.05 -8.47
N CYS A 30 3.45 -11.80 -8.11
CA CYS A 30 4.18 -11.52 -6.88
C CYS A 30 3.34 -11.60 -5.60
N LEU A 31 2.01 -11.47 -5.72
CA LEU A 31 1.14 -11.09 -4.62
C LEU A 31 0.60 -12.32 -3.91
N TYR A 32 0.86 -12.40 -2.61
CA TYR A 32 0.30 -13.40 -1.71
C TYR A 32 -0.61 -12.71 -0.71
N ILE A 33 -1.78 -13.29 -0.44
CA ILE A 33 -2.76 -12.76 0.51
C ILE A 33 -3.32 -13.86 1.39
N VAL A 34 -3.81 -13.50 2.58
CA VAL A 34 -4.68 -14.37 3.38
C VAL A 34 -6.13 -13.88 3.25
N PRO A 35 -7.00 -14.57 2.51
CA PRO A 35 -8.38 -14.15 2.32
C PRO A 35 -9.10 -13.97 3.67
N GLY A 36 -9.84 -12.86 3.80
CA GLY A 36 -10.65 -12.58 5.00
C GLY A 36 -9.87 -12.17 6.25
N SER A 37 -8.52 -12.13 6.23
CA SER A 37 -7.74 -11.78 7.43
C SER A 37 -7.95 -10.35 7.94
N HIS A 38 -8.54 -9.48 7.12
CA HIS A 38 -8.91 -8.12 7.50
C HIS A 38 -10.16 -8.06 8.41
N LYS A 39 -10.87 -9.18 8.58
CA LYS A 39 -12.14 -9.25 9.34
C LYS A 39 -11.95 -9.64 10.81
N SER A 40 -10.78 -10.16 11.18
CA SER A 40 -10.53 -10.69 12.52
C SER A 40 -9.09 -10.46 12.94
N PRO A 41 -8.79 -10.39 14.25
CA PRO A 41 -7.43 -10.37 14.74
C PRO A 41 -6.61 -11.56 14.22
N ARG A 42 -5.31 -11.33 13.98
CA ARG A 42 -4.39 -12.38 13.51
C ARG A 42 -4.34 -13.54 14.51
N THR A 43 -4.38 -14.76 13.98
CA THR A 43 -4.15 -15.98 14.78
C THR A 43 -2.72 -16.00 15.34
N PRO A 44 -2.42 -16.82 16.38
CA PRO A 44 -1.06 -16.97 16.88
C PRO A 44 -0.04 -17.32 15.79
N GLY A 45 -0.38 -18.25 14.89
CA GLY A 45 0.49 -18.64 13.77
C GLY A 45 0.72 -17.51 12.75
N GLN A 46 -0.34 -16.77 12.40
CA GLN A 46 -0.20 -15.60 11.52
C GLN A 46 0.65 -14.50 12.17
N ARG A 47 0.50 -14.29 13.48
CA ARG A 47 1.26 -13.26 14.22
C ARG A 47 2.74 -13.60 14.29
N ALA A 48 3.08 -14.86 14.55
CA ALA A 48 4.47 -15.33 14.57
C ALA A 48 5.22 -15.02 13.26
N LEU A 49 4.51 -15.04 12.13
CA LEU A 49 5.07 -14.82 10.78
C LEU A 49 4.80 -13.41 10.20
N SER A 50 4.20 -12.49 10.96
CA SER A 50 3.86 -11.13 10.48
C SER A 50 4.27 -10.01 11.42
N SER A 51 5.01 -10.33 12.48
CA SER A 51 5.45 -9.39 13.51
C SER A 51 6.94 -9.07 13.47
N THR A 52 7.68 -9.62 12.50
CA THR A 52 9.10 -9.31 12.25
C THR A 52 9.24 -8.39 11.03
N LEU A 53 10.41 -7.76 10.89
CA LEU A 53 10.77 -7.00 9.68
C LEU A 53 11.34 -7.88 8.57
N ASP A 54 11.70 -9.12 8.90
CA ASP A 54 12.27 -10.07 7.97
C ASP A 54 11.22 -10.52 6.95
N ALA A 55 11.63 -10.56 5.69
CA ALA A 55 10.81 -11.14 4.66
C ALA A 55 10.69 -12.66 4.88
N PRO A 56 9.51 -13.26 4.65
CA PRO A 56 9.39 -14.72 4.69
C PRO A 56 10.22 -15.35 3.57
N GLU A 57 10.93 -16.43 3.86
CA GLU A 57 11.61 -17.24 2.83
C GLU A 57 10.58 -17.81 1.83
N ASN A 58 9.45 -18.29 2.35
CA ASN A 58 8.31 -18.73 1.56
C ASN A 58 7.01 -18.06 2.04
N PRO A 59 6.38 -17.19 1.22
CA PRO A 59 5.12 -16.54 1.58
C PRO A 59 3.96 -17.51 1.85
N LEU A 60 4.02 -18.73 1.32
CA LEU A 60 2.98 -19.75 1.53
C LEU A 60 3.03 -20.41 2.90
N ASP A 61 4.09 -20.20 3.69
CA ASP A 61 4.15 -20.68 5.08
C ASP A 61 3.16 -19.93 5.99
N MET A 62 2.70 -18.75 5.55
CA MET A 62 1.66 -17.99 6.22
C MET A 62 0.32 -18.77 6.20
N PRO A 63 -0.29 -19.08 7.36
CA PRO A 63 -1.52 -19.87 7.42
C PRO A 63 -2.67 -19.22 6.65
N GLY A 64 -3.18 -19.95 5.65
CA GLY A 64 -4.27 -19.52 4.78
C GLY A 64 -3.83 -18.62 3.63
N ALA A 65 -2.53 -18.48 3.38
CA ALA A 65 -2.03 -17.70 2.25
C ALA A 65 -2.33 -18.38 0.90
N ILE A 66 -2.66 -17.55 -0.08
CA ILE A 66 -2.81 -17.93 -1.48
C ILE A 66 -2.00 -16.97 -2.35
N ARG A 67 -1.54 -17.45 -3.51
CA ARG A 67 -0.95 -16.59 -4.54
C ARG A 67 -2.04 -16.05 -5.47
N VAL A 68 -2.05 -14.75 -5.67
CA VAL A 68 -2.90 -14.06 -6.64
C VAL A 68 -2.05 -13.75 -7.87
N THR A 69 -2.48 -14.28 -9.02
CA THR A 69 -1.88 -13.95 -10.32
C THR A 69 -2.81 -13.00 -11.05
N LEU A 70 -2.29 -11.85 -11.47
CA LEU A 70 -3.00 -10.87 -12.28
C LEU A 70 -2.46 -10.87 -13.70
N GLN A 71 -3.36 -10.86 -14.68
CA GLN A 71 -3.06 -10.63 -16.08
C GLN A 71 -2.98 -9.13 -16.38
N PRO A 72 -2.29 -8.73 -17.47
CA PRO A 72 -2.28 -7.34 -17.90
C PRO A 72 -3.69 -6.76 -18.02
N GLY A 73 -3.91 -5.63 -17.34
CA GLY A 73 -5.19 -4.92 -17.29
C GLY A 73 -6.07 -5.26 -16.09
N GLU A 74 -5.85 -6.42 -15.44
CA GLU A 74 -6.60 -6.82 -14.26
C GLU A 74 -6.26 -5.96 -13.04
N THR A 75 -7.26 -5.74 -12.20
CA THR A 75 -7.14 -4.92 -10.99
C THR A 75 -7.68 -5.67 -9.80
N VAL A 76 -6.88 -5.77 -8.74
CA VAL A 76 -7.33 -6.27 -7.45
C VAL A 76 -7.63 -5.10 -6.52
N PHE A 77 -8.73 -5.21 -5.78
CA PHE A 77 -9.09 -4.31 -4.71
C PHE A 77 -9.04 -5.09 -3.40
N TYR A 78 -8.29 -4.59 -2.43
CA TYR A 78 -8.21 -5.22 -1.12
C TYR A 78 -8.22 -4.20 0.02
N ASN A 79 -8.72 -4.65 1.16
CA ASN A 79 -8.67 -3.89 2.40
C ASN A 79 -7.22 -3.85 2.91
N ASN A 80 -6.73 -2.68 3.32
CA ASN A 80 -5.35 -2.52 3.76
C ASN A 80 -5.01 -3.34 5.02
N ASN A 81 -6.02 -3.76 5.79
CA ASN A 81 -5.83 -4.66 6.94
C ASN A 81 -5.66 -6.14 6.53
N ILE A 82 -5.72 -6.49 5.23
CA ILE A 82 -5.46 -7.86 4.79
C ILE A 82 -3.97 -8.17 4.97
N LEU A 83 -3.66 -9.37 5.43
CA LEU A 83 -2.31 -9.91 5.41
C LEU A 83 -1.95 -10.12 3.94
N HIS A 84 -0.90 -9.44 3.51
CA HIS A 84 -0.37 -9.59 2.17
C HIS A 84 1.15 -9.48 2.18
N CYS A 85 1.77 -10.17 1.24
CA CYS A 85 3.21 -10.17 1.02
C CYS A 85 3.44 -10.13 -0.50
N ALA A 86 4.46 -9.40 -0.93
CA ALA A 86 4.90 -9.41 -2.33
C ALA A 86 6.31 -10.01 -2.40
N THR A 87 6.52 -10.86 -3.38
CA THR A 87 7.86 -11.39 -3.72
C THR A 87 8.43 -10.67 -4.94
N TYR A 88 9.74 -10.66 -5.07
CA TYR A 88 10.41 -10.12 -6.25
C TYR A 88 11.19 -11.24 -6.93
N ASP A 89 11.04 -11.32 -8.24
CA ASP A 89 11.81 -12.20 -9.11
C ASP A 89 12.54 -11.29 -10.11
N GLU A 90 13.86 -11.35 -10.12
CA GLU A 90 14.70 -10.51 -10.99
C GLU A 90 14.60 -10.89 -12.47
N HIS A 91 14.07 -12.07 -12.77
CA HIS A 91 13.90 -12.57 -14.13
C HIS A 91 12.56 -12.17 -14.78
N GLU A 92 11.64 -11.60 -14.00
CA GLU A 92 10.29 -11.25 -14.46
C GLU A 92 10.08 -9.73 -14.47
N GLU A 93 9.69 -9.18 -15.64
CA GLU A 93 9.34 -7.75 -15.74
C GLU A 93 8.02 -7.46 -15.02
N ARG A 94 8.08 -6.59 -14.01
CA ARG A 94 6.90 -6.22 -13.22
C ARG A 94 6.60 -4.74 -13.28
N ILE A 95 5.40 -4.41 -13.75
CA ILE A 95 4.89 -3.05 -13.79
C ILE A 95 3.46 -3.04 -13.22
N THR A 96 3.28 -2.36 -12.10
CA THR A 96 1.98 -2.23 -11.42
C THR A 96 1.67 -0.80 -11.03
N LEU A 97 0.41 -0.39 -11.22
CA LEU A 97 -0.11 0.86 -10.68
C LEU A 97 -0.76 0.61 -9.33
N HIS A 98 -0.44 1.45 -8.36
CA HIS A 98 -1.01 1.41 -7.01
C HIS A 98 -1.77 2.69 -6.73
N ALA A 99 -2.93 2.55 -6.12
CA ALA A 99 -3.69 3.66 -5.56
C ALA A 99 -4.14 3.32 -4.14
N CYS A 100 -4.45 4.34 -3.35
CA CYS A 100 -5.12 4.23 -2.05
C CYS A 100 -6.33 5.17 -2.10
N MET A 101 -7.48 4.69 -1.63
CA MET A 101 -8.66 5.52 -1.44
C MET A 101 -9.13 5.46 0.01
N GLY A 102 -9.31 6.63 0.63
CA GLY A 102 -9.85 6.77 1.97
C GLY A 102 -10.94 7.82 2.06
N GLU A 103 -11.85 7.67 3.04
CA GLU A 103 -12.91 8.64 3.31
C GLU A 103 -12.38 9.84 4.11
N VAL A 104 -13.19 10.76 4.63
CA VAL A 104 -12.75 11.77 5.63
C VAL A 104 -12.98 11.33 7.08
N ARG A 105 -13.88 10.36 7.30
CA ARG A 105 -14.31 9.93 8.65
C ARG A 105 -13.29 9.12 9.44
N GLY A 106 -12.36 8.44 8.77
CA GLY A 106 -11.29 7.69 9.45
C GLY A 106 -10.21 8.56 10.11
N GLY A 107 -10.35 9.89 10.09
CA GLY A 107 -9.57 10.81 10.93
C GLY A 107 -8.06 10.86 10.67
N PRO A 108 -7.29 11.47 11.60
CA PRO A 108 -5.84 11.68 11.52
C PRO A 108 -5.00 10.40 11.50
N SER A 109 -5.53 9.27 11.99
CA SER A 109 -4.83 7.98 11.96
C SER A 109 -4.48 7.51 10.54
N ARG A 110 -5.09 8.10 9.50
CA ARG A 110 -4.79 7.87 8.08
C ARG A 110 -3.69 8.73 7.52
N ALA A 111 -3.52 9.93 8.05
CA ALA A 111 -2.46 10.82 7.63
C ALA A 111 -1.10 10.12 7.75
N ARG A 112 -0.88 9.38 8.84
CA ARG A 112 0.33 8.58 9.02
C ARG A 112 0.54 7.52 7.94
N ASN A 113 -0.49 7.02 7.27
CA ASN A 113 -0.32 5.98 6.24
C ASN A 113 -0.10 6.55 4.84
N ILE A 114 -0.63 7.75 4.57
CA ILE A 114 -0.63 8.35 3.23
C ILE A 114 0.47 9.41 3.10
N LEU A 115 0.83 10.08 4.19
CA LEU A 115 1.70 11.26 4.18
C LEU A 115 3.13 10.99 4.68
N GLN A 116 3.55 9.71 4.79
CA GLN A 116 4.89 9.32 5.28
C GLN A 116 6.03 9.93 4.48
N HIS A 117 5.80 10.14 3.19
CA HIS A 117 6.77 10.70 2.24
C HIS A 117 6.50 12.17 1.92
N GLY A 118 5.53 12.80 2.59
CA GLY A 118 5.10 14.17 2.31
C GLY A 118 4.43 14.34 0.94
N LEU A 119 4.12 15.60 0.61
CA LEU A 119 3.40 15.99 -0.63
C LEU A 119 4.17 17.07 -1.42
N GLY A 120 5.48 17.23 -1.20
CA GLY A 120 6.26 18.38 -1.69
C GLY A 120 6.06 18.65 -3.17
N TRP A 121 6.34 17.65 -4.01
CA TRP A 121 6.19 17.75 -5.46
C TRP A 121 4.74 17.98 -5.93
N MET A 122 3.75 17.49 -5.17
CA MET A 122 2.33 17.66 -5.51
C MET A 122 1.85 19.10 -5.29
N LYS A 123 2.59 19.92 -4.52
CA LYS A 123 2.25 21.33 -4.27
C LYS A 123 2.82 22.28 -5.32
N GLU A 124 3.66 21.78 -6.22
CA GLU A 124 4.28 22.57 -7.27
C GLU A 124 3.30 22.84 -8.42
N ASP A 125 3.38 24.03 -9.02
CA ASP A 125 2.43 24.45 -10.05
C ASP A 125 2.52 23.58 -11.30
N ARG A 126 3.72 23.11 -11.65
CA ARG A 126 3.93 22.15 -12.75
C ARG A 126 3.12 20.86 -12.63
N PHE A 127 2.75 20.44 -11.42
CA PHE A 127 1.88 19.29 -11.22
C PHE A 127 0.40 19.71 -11.21
N LYS A 128 0.07 20.79 -10.49
CA LYS A 128 -1.31 21.31 -10.40
C LYS A 128 -1.91 21.60 -11.78
N GLU A 129 -1.10 22.16 -12.69
CA GLU A 129 -1.50 22.53 -14.04
C GLU A 129 -1.82 21.29 -14.91
N THR A 130 -1.35 20.10 -14.54
CA THR A 130 -1.68 18.85 -15.24
C THR A 130 -3.03 18.26 -14.83
N LEU A 131 -3.65 18.79 -13.76
CA LEU A 131 -4.89 18.27 -13.20
C LEU A 131 -6.10 19.00 -13.77
N ASP A 132 -7.15 18.23 -14.07
CA ASP A 132 -8.47 18.77 -14.32
C ASP A 132 -9.11 19.31 -13.02
N GLU A 133 -10.28 19.94 -13.15
CA GLU A 133 -11.01 20.52 -12.01
C GLU A 133 -11.28 19.49 -10.89
N ARG A 134 -11.53 18.22 -11.26
CA ARG A 134 -11.71 17.14 -10.29
C ARG A 134 -10.41 16.81 -9.58
N GLY A 135 -9.30 16.68 -10.30
CA GLY A 135 -7.98 16.39 -9.77
C GLY A 135 -7.50 17.49 -8.83
N GLN A 136 -7.73 18.76 -9.18
CA GLN A 136 -7.42 19.90 -8.31
C GLN A 136 -8.19 19.81 -6.98
N ARG A 137 -9.49 19.51 -7.00
CA ARG A 137 -10.27 19.29 -5.75
C ARG A 137 -9.76 18.10 -4.94
N MET A 138 -9.26 17.04 -5.58
CA MET A 138 -8.66 15.91 -4.86
C MET A 138 -7.33 16.31 -4.20
N LEU A 139 -6.51 17.07 -4.92
CA LEU A 139 -5.25 17.61 -4.41
C LEU A 139 -5.48 18.54 -3.22
N GLU A 140 -6.44 19.46 -3.30
CA GLU A 140 -6.80 20.34 -2.20
C GLU A 140 -7.19 19.57 -0.93
N ARG A 141 -7.95 18.47 -1.06
CA ARG A 141 -8.37 17.65 0.08
C ARG A 141 -7.18 16.97 0.76
N ILE A 142 -6.23 16.44 0.00
CA ILE A 142 -5.06 15.77 0.59
C ILE A 142 -4.08 16.77 1.21
N VAL A 143 -3.95 17.97 0.64
CA VAL A 143 -3.16 19.07 1.22
C VAL A 143 -3.79 19.56 2.52
N ARG A 144 -5.11 19.78 2.55
CA ARG A 144 -5.84 20.12 3.79
C ARG A 144 -5.69 19.04 4.86
N LEU A 145 -5.72 17.76 4.49
CA LEU A 145 -5.46 16.67 5.44
C LEU A 145 -4.04 16.79 6.01
N GLN A 146 -3.04 17.05 5.17
CA GLN A 146 -1.65 17.25 5.61
C GLN A 146 -1.50 18.46 6.54
N GLU A 147 -2.24 19.55 6.32
CA GLU A 147 -2.18 20.73 7.18
C GLU A 147 -2.93 20.51 8.51
N SER A 148 -3.98 19.69 8.50
CA SER A 148 -4.74 19.34 9.70
C SER A 148 -3.99 18.40 10.66
N VAL A 149 -2.91 17.78 10.19
CA VAL A 149 -2.08 16.85 10.96
C VAL A 149 -0.67 17.42 11.04
N GLY A 150 -0.06 17.35 12.23
CA GLY A 150 1.35 17.74 12.37
C GLY A 150 2.28 16.83 11.57
N LYS A 151 3.60 16.96 11.80
CA LYS A 151 4.60 16.05 11.22
C LYS A 151 4.22 14.60 11.53
N VAL A 152 3.91 13.82 10.49
CA VAL A 152 3.66 12.38 10.63
C VAL A 152 4.98 11.62 10.51
N GLY A 153 5.26 10.75 11.48
CA GLY A 153 6.38 9.81 11.39
C GLY A 153 6.07 8.59 10.54
N TYR A 154 7.05 7.71 10.38
CA TYR A 154 6.85 6.40 9.75
C TYR A 154 6.03 5.48 10.66
N SER A 155 5.11 4.71 10.08
CA SER A 155 4.29 3.74 10.85
C SER A 155 5.08 2.56 11.40
N LEU A 156 6.31 2.31 10.91
CA LEU A 156 7.17 1.22 11.36
C LEU A 156 7.91 1.55 12.67
N ALA A 157 8.08 2.83 12.98
CA ALA A 157 8.56 3.28 14.28
C ALA A 157 7.33 3.49 15.18
N ASN A 158 6.92 2.43 15.88
CA ASN A 158 6.01 2.58 17.02
C ASN A 158 6.83 3.14 18.19
N GLU A 159 7.01 4.46 18.21
CA GLU A 159 7.26 5.19 19.46
C GLU A 159 5.92 5.48 20.16
#